data_AF-A0A9P4MPB0-F1
#
_entry.id   AF-A0A9P4MPB0-F1
#
_cell.length_a   1.000
_cell.length_b   1.000
_cell.length_c   1.000
_cell.angle_alpha   90.00
_cell.angle_beta   90.00
_cell.angle_gamma   90.00
#
_symmetry.space_group_name_H-M   'P 1'
#
loop_
_entity.id
_entity.type
_entity.pdbx_description
1 polymer ?
#
loop_
_entity_poly.entity_id
_entity_poly.type
_entity_poly.pdbx_seq_one_letter_code
_entity_poly.pdbx_strand_id
1 'polypeptide(L)'
;MDPDNRWRESLFDGFDRNLDSDTAFRESLFDALADDEGAAYWEGVYGQPIHNYENTKTGPQGELERMTDDEYAEYVRGKMWEKTHAHIIEEREARERARKKEKENEERLRKEGGRLEEEREAFNRRVQESLKRGEERKKTKEMSAAWARYLAQWEHLMKNKNLSQETAATVTGLIPWPVASGKLRDVSKDEIEYFFKRGSGWKDGRTALLKAERVRWHPDKMQQRFGQHIDTDTMKSVTAVFQVIDRLWDENRCQT
;
A
#
# COMPACT_ATOMS: atom_id res chain seq x y z
N MET A 1 15.21 -13.12 -27.64
CA MET A 1 15.11 -14.47 -28.22
C MET A 1 15.63 -14.33 -29.63
N ASP A 2 16.95 -14.29 -29.74
CA ASP A 2 17.68 -14.00 -30.97
C ASP A 2 17.89 -15.31 -31.77
N PRO A 3 17.67 -15.31 -33.10
CA PRO A 3 17.57 -16.54 -33.89
C PRO A 3 18.88 -17.00 -34.56
N ASP A 4 20.05 -16.59 -34.07
CA ASP A 4 21.34 -16.83 -34.75
C ASP A 4 22.17 -18.03 -34.24
N ASN A 5 21.58 -18.93 -33.44
CA ASN A 5 22.25 -20.15 -32.96
C ASN A 5 21.71 -21.43 -33.63
N ARG A 6 21.76 -21.49 -34.97
CA ARG A 6 21.69 -22.76 -35.69
C ARG A 6 22.89 -22.82 -36.63
N TRP A 7 23.53 -23.99 -36.70
CA TRP A 7 24.63 -24.37 -37.59
C TRP A 7 26.06 -24.14 -37.07
N ARG A 8 26.47 -24.97 -36.11
CA ARG A 8 27.80 -25.61 -36.09
C ARG A 8 27.79 -26.81 -35.15
N GLU A 9 27.14 -27.88 -35.57
CA GLU A 9 27.29 -29.19 -34.95
C GLU A 9 27.45 -30.26 -36.04
N SER A 10 28.48 -31.09 -35.84
CA SER A 10 28.77 -32.42 -36.41
C SER A 10 28.87 -32.59 -37.93
N LEU A 11 30.08 -32.43 -38.48
CA LEU A 11 30.51 -33.06 -39.73
C LEU A 11 31.50 -34.24 -39.50
N PHE A 12 31.57 -34.75 -38.27
CA PHE A 12 32.46 -35.86 -37.87
C PHE A 12 31.72 -36.85 -36.94
N ASP A 13 30.47 -37.18 -37.27
CA ASP A 13 29.76 -38.29 -36.62
C ASP A 13 29.62 -39.44 -37.61
N GLY A 14 30.65 -40.30 -37.62
CA GLY A 14 30.77 -41.39 -38.58
C GLY A 14 32.01 -42.25 -38.42
N PHE A 15 32.55 -42.37 -37.21
CA PHE A 15 33.51 -43.44 -36.89
C PHE A 15 32.98 -44.22 -35.70
N ASP A 16 32.73 -45.51 -35.95
CA ASP A 16 32.33 -46.55 -35.00
C ASP A 16 33.08 -46.44 -33.67
N ARG A 17 32.39 -45.95 -32.63
CA ARG A 17 32.88 -45.91 -31.25
C ARG A 17 32.69 -47.26 -30.57
N ASN A 18 33.35 -48.31 -31.05
CA ASN A 18 33.39 -49.57 -30.29
C ASN A 18 34.66 -50.41 -30.45
N LEU A 19 35.72 -49.85 -31.02
CA LEU A 19 37.08 -50.30 -30.76
C LEU A 19 37.78 -49.14 -30.07
N ASP A 20 38.38 -49.41 -28.91
CA ASP A 20 39.19 -48.44 -28.19
C ASP A 20 40.20 -47.86 -29.20
N SER A 21 40.26 -46.53 -29.37
CA SER A 21 41.05 -45.93 -30.46
C SER A 21 42.51 -46.38 -30.40
N ASP A 22 42.97 -46.69 -29.18
CA ASP A 22 44.27 -47.27 -28.88
C ASP A 22 44.45 -48.68 -29.46
N THR A 23 43.42 -49.52 -29.49
CA THR A 23 43.48 -50.85 -30.13
C THR A 23 43.50 -50.79 -31.64
N ALA A 24 42.65 -49.97 -32.27
CA ALA A 24 42.68 -49.81 -33.74
C ALA A 24 44.01 -49.21 -34.23
N PHE A 25 44.58 -48.27 -33.47
CA PHE A 25 45.90 -47.70 -33.73
C PHE A 25 47.02 -48.73 -33.53
N ARG A 26 46.98 -49.52 -32.45
CA ARG A 26 47.97 -50.59 -32.20
C ARG A 26 47.93 -51.67 -33.26
N GLU A 27 46.74 -52.14 -33.66
CA GLU A 27 46.61 -53.15 -34.71
C GLU A 27 47.11 -52.64 -36.06
N SER A 28 46.81 -51.39 -36.42
CA SER A 28 47.37 -50.73 -37.62
C SER A 28 48.90 -50.59 -37.56
N LEU A 29 49.49 -50.39 -36.38
CA LEU A 29 50.94 -50.32 -36.19
C LEU A 29 51.62 -51.69 -36.35
N PHE A 30 51.02 -52.76 -35.85
CA PHE A 30 51.57 -54.11 -35.97
C PHE A 30 51.40 -54.68 -37.39
N ASP A 31 50.32 -54.34 -38.08
CA ASP A 31 50.09 -54.71 -39.48
C ASP A 31 51.13 -54.03 -40.41
N ALA A 32 51.47 -52.76 -40.14
CA ALA A 32 52.52 -52.03 -40.84
C ALA A 32 53.97 -52.47 -40.50
N LEU A 33 54.17 -53.23 -39.41
CA LEU A 33 55.47 -53.79 -39.01
C LEU A 33 55.71 -55.18 -39.63
N ALA A 34 54.65 -55.85 -40.09
CA ALA A 34 54.73 -57.15 -40.75
C ALA A 34 55.15 -57.05 -42.23
N ASP A 35 55.13 -55.84 -42.80
CA ASP A 35 55.60 -55.52 -44.14
C ASP A 35 56.92 -54.74 -44.05
N ASP A 36 58.00 -55.28 -44.64
CA ASP A 36 59.37 -54.76 -44.50
C ASP A 36 59.53 -53.32 -45.04
N GLU A 37 58.58 -52.83 -45.85
CA GLU A 37 58.53 -51.44 -46.34
C GLU A 37 57.90 -50.45 -45.34
N GLY A 38 56.98 -50.91 -44.48
CA GLY A 38 56.30 -50.05 -43.49
C GLY A 38 57.19 -49.66 -42.31
N ALA A 39 58.11 -50.53 -41.93
CA ALA A 39 59.10 -50.26 -40.89
C ALA A 39 60.02 -49.07 -41.24
N ALA A 40 60.43 -48.96 -42.51
CA ALA A 40 61.26 -47.86 -42.99
C ALA A 40 60.51 -46.51 -42.97
N TYR A 41 59.21 -46.50 -43.22
CA TYR A 41 58.38 -45.29 -43.12
C TYR A 41 58.32 -44.79 -41.67
N TRP A 42 58.11 -45.69 -40.71
CA TRP A 42 58.06 -45.31 -39.29
C TRP A 42 59.44 -44.97 -38.71
N GLU A 43 60.52 -45.56 -39.22
CA GLU A 43 61.89 -45.14 -38.88
C GLU A 43 62.18 -43.70 -39.36
N GLY A 44 61.65 -43.28 -40.51
CA GLY A 44 61.75 -41.88 -40.95
C GLY A 44 60.94 -40.90 -40.10
N VAL A 45 59.77 -41.33 -39.61
CA VAL A 45 58.85 -40.48 -38.82
C VAL A 45 59.26 -40.40 -37.35
N TYR A 46 59.74 -41.50 -36.75
CA TYR A 46 60.03 -41.62 -35.32
C TYR A 46 61.44 -42.11 -34.98
N GLY A 47 62.26 -42.49 -35.96
CA GLY A 47 63.66 -42.89 -35.76
C GLY A 47 64.63 -41.72 -35.66
N GLN A 48 64.15 -40.48 -35.65
CA GLN A 48 65.00 -39.35 -35.28
C GLN A 48 65.51 -39.54 -33.85
N PRO A 49 66.81 -39.33 -33.59
CA PRO A 49 67.36 -39.40 -32.25
C PRO A 49 66.52 -38.54 -31.31
N ILE A 50 65.96 -39.15 -30.27
CA ILE A 50 65.20 -38.43 -29.26
C ILE A 50 66.12 -37.35 -28.71
N HIS A 51 65.74 -36.08 -28.91
CA HIS A 51 66.47 -34.97 -28.36
C HIS A 51 66.41 -35.04 -26.84
N ASN A 52 67.46 -35.59 -26.23
CA ASN A 52 67.69 -35.51 -24.80
C ASN A 52 68.09 -34.07 -24.50
N TYR A 53 67.10 -33.26 -24.13
CA TYR A 53 67.37 -31.94 -23.57
C TYR A 53 67.99 -32.13 -22.18
N GLU A 54 69.08 -31.41 -21.92
CA GLU A 54 69.64 -31.33 -20.57
C GLU A 54 68.56 -30.77 -19.63
N ASN A 55 68.29 -31.46 -18.52
CA ASN A 55 67.33 -31.01 -17.50
C ASN A 55 67.94 -29.89 -16.62
N THR A 56 68.52 -28.89 -17.26
CA THR A 56 69.13 -27.72 -16.61
C THR A 56 68.14 -26.58 -16.66
N LYS A 57 67.43 -26.38 -15.54
CA LYS A 57 66.38 -25.38 -15.38
C LYS A 57 66.99 -24.01 -15.05
N THR A 58 67.68 -23.39 -16.01
CA THR A 58 68.41 -22.14 -15.75
C THR A 58 67.48 -20.96 -15.47
N GLY A 59 67.36 -20.59 -14.19
CA GLY A 59 66.68 -19.37 -13.74
C GLY A 59 67.69 -18.24 -13.43
N PRO A 60 67.30 -16.95 -13.52
CA PRO A 60 68.19 -15.82 -13.25
C PRO A 60 68.84 -15.81 -11.85
N GLN A 61 68.20 -16.49 -10.90
CA GLN A 61 68.61 -16.55 -9.48
C GLN A 61 69.09 -17.96 -9.05
N GLY A 62 69.04 -18.97 -9.94
CA GLY A 62 69.36 -20.37 -9.61
C GLY A 62 68.42 -21.07 -8.61
N GLU A 63 67.32 -20.43 -8.20
CA GLU A 63 66.37 -21.00 -7.22
C GLU A 63 65.52 -22.14 -7.79
N LEU A 64 65.19 -22.08 -9.08
CA LEU A 64 64.46 -23.13 -9.80
C LEU A 64 65.26 -24.43 -9.93
N GLU A 65 66.59 -24.36 -9.85
CA GLU A 65 67.49 -25.51 -9.96
C GLU A 65 67.57 -26.32 -8.66
N ARG A 66 67.13 -25.74 -7.53
CA ARG A 66 67.13 -26.38 -6.20
C ARG A 66 65.80 -27.05 -5.85
N MET A 67 64.75 -26.78 -6.64
CA MET A 67 63.42 -27.34 -6.42
C MET A 67 63.32 -28.73 -7.04
N THR A 68 62.63 -29.63 -6.33
CA THR A 68 62.22 -30.93 -6.86
C THR A 68 61.25 -30.75 -8.02
N ASP A 69 61.14 -31.75 -8.90
CA ASP A 69 60.26 -31.67 -10.08
C ASP A 69 58.79 -31.39 -9.71
N ASP A 70 58.34 -31.90 -8.57
CA ASP A 70 56.98 -31.66 -8.03
C ASP A 70 56.79 -30.20 -7.59
N GLU A 71 57.76 -29.64 -6.87
CA GLU A 71 57.76 -28.23 -6.44
C GLU A 71 57.79 -27.27 -7.63
N TYR A 72 58.55 -27.62 -8.68
CA TYR A 72 58.57 -26.87 -9.94
C TYR A 72 57.21 -26.92 -10.65
N ALA A 73 56.56 -28.08 -10.68
CA ALA A 73 55.24 -28.24 -11.29
C ALA A 73 54.15 -27.45 -10.54
N GLU A 74 54.22 -27.37 -9.21
CA GLU A 74 53.34 -26.54 -8.39
C GLU A 74 53.60 -25.05 -8.59
N TYR A 75 54.88 -24.65 -8.63
CA TYR A 75 55.28 -23.28 -8.90
C TYR A 75 54.77 -22.79 -10.26
N VAL A 76 54.97 -23.58 -11.33
CA VAL A 76 54.50 -23.23 -12.68
C VAL A 76 52.97 -23.19 -12.73
N ARG A 77 52.27 -24.12 -12.06
CA ARG A 77 50.80 -24.08 -11.94
C ARG A 77 50.34 -22.81 -11.23
N GLY A 78 50.99 -22.42 -10.14
CA GLY A 78 50.74 -21.16 -9.43
C GLY A 78 50.96 -19.94 -10.32
N LYS A 79 52.09 -19.85 -11.03
CA LYS A 79 52.40 -18.73 -11.93
C LYS A 79 51.49 -18.64 -13.14
N MET A 80 51.10 -19.77 -13.73
CA MET A 80 50.09 -19.80 -14.78
C MET A 80 48.73 -19.37 -14.25
N TRP A 81 48.35 -19.80 -13.04
CA TRP A 81 47.11 -19.38 -12.41
C TRP A 81 47.09 -17.87 -12.13
N GLU A 82 48.15 -17.31 -11.53
CA GLU A 82 48.32 -15.87 -11.31
C GLU A 82 48.16 -15.08 -12.61
N LYS A 83 48.83 -15.50 -13.68
CA LYS A 83 48.80 -14.80 -14.98
C LYS A 83 47.43 -14.87 -15.66
N THR A 84 46.71 -15.98 -15.51
CA THR A 84 45.43 -16.21 -16.20
C THR A 84 44.23 -15.71 -15.38
N HIS A 85 44.32 -15.75 -14.05
CA HIS A 85 43.22 -15.43 -13.14
C HIS A 85 43.27 -13.99 -12.59
N ALA A 86 44.35 -13.23 -12.79
CA ALA A 86 44.39 -11.82 -12.40
C ALA A 86 43.21 -11.02 -12.99
N HIS A 87 42.91 -11.20 -14.27
CA HIS A 87 41.75 -10.56 -14.91
C HIS A 87 40.40 -11.13 -14.44
N ILE A 88 40.33 -12.44 -14.16
CA ILE A 88 39.11 -13.11 -13.71
C ILE A 88 38.74 -12.67 -12.28
N ILE A 89 39.73 -12.50 -11.42
CA ILE A 89 39.54 -12.04 -10.03
C ILE A 89 39.10 -10.56 -10.04
N GLU A 90 39.76 -9.71 -10.83
CA GLU A 90 39.40 -8.30 -10.94
C GLU A 90 37.98 -8.11 -11.50
N GLU A 91 37.62 -8.86 -12.55
CA GLU A 91 36.26 -8.82 -13.12
C GLU A 91 35.21 -9.33 -12.12
N ARG A 92 35.52 -10.40 -11.38
CA ARG A 92 34.62 -10.95 -10.35
C ARG A 92 34.41 -9.96 -9.20
N GLU A 93 35.48 -9.34 -8.71
CA GLU A 93 35.39 -8.32 -7.67
C GLU A 93 34.66 -7.07 -8.16
N ALA A 94 34.92 -6.62 -9.38
CA ALA A 94 34.20 -5.48 -9.97
C ALA A 94 32.70 -5.77 -10.06
N ARG A 95 32.33 -6.99 -10.47
CA ARG A 95 30.93 -7.44 -10.56
C ARG A 95 30.26 -7.55 -9.20
N GLU A 96 30.96 -8.05 -8.18
CA GLU A 96 30.42 -8.09 -6.81
C GLU A 96 30.27 -6.69 -6.22
N ARG A 97 31.25 -5.80 -6.42
CA ARG A 97 31.17 -4.39 -6.00
C ARG A 97 30.00 -3.67 -6.67
N ALA A 98 29.76 -3.91 -7.97
CA ALA A 98 28.64 -3.35 -8.70
C ALA A 98 27.29 -3.84 -8.13
N ARG A 99 27.13 -5.15 -7.92
CA ARG A 99 25.92 -5.74 -7.32
C ARG A 99 25.66 -5.22 -5.91
N LYS A 100 26.70 -5.04 -5.09
CA LYS A 100 26.57 -4.50 -3.73
C LYS A 100 26.09 -3.05 -3.76
N LYS A 101 26.65 -2.21 -4.63
CA LYS A 101 26.22 -0.82 -4.82
C LYS A 101 24.79 -0.70 -5.32
N GLU A 102 24.39 -1.57 -6.25
CA GLU A 102 23.03 -1.60 -6.78
C GLU A 102 22.01 -1.93 -5.67
N LYS A 103 22.27 -2.99 -4.89
CA LYS A 103 21.42 -3.36 -3.75
C LYS A 103 21.34 -2.26 -2.70
N GLU A 104 22.46 -1.61 -2.37
CA GLU A 104 22.49 -0.51 -1.41
C GLU A 104 21.67 0.69 -1.91
N ASN A 105 21.76 1.00 -3.21
CA ASN A 105 20.99 2.09 -3.80
C ASN A 105 19.48 1.77 -3.84
N GLU A 106 19.11 0.53 -4.20
CA GLU A 106 17.72 0.06 -4.19
C GLU A 106 17.13 0.11 -2.77
N GLU A 107 17.87 -0.37 -1.76
CA GLU A 107 17.43 -0.33 -0.37
C GLU A 107 17.28 1.12 0.12
N ARG A 108 18.19 2.02 -0.27
CA ARG A 108 18.10 3.44 0.05
C ARG A 108 16.87 4.08 -0.58
N LEU A 109 16.62 3.83 -1.87
CA LEU A 109 15.44 4.33 -2.57
C LEU A 109 14.14 3.78 -1.96
N ARG A 110 14.11 2.51 -1.58
CA ARG A 110 12.96 1.89 -0.91
C ARG A 110 12.70 2.51 0.45
N LYS A 111 13.73 2.78 1.25
CA LYS A 111 13.60 3.46 2.56
C LYS A 111 13.12 4.90 2.39
N GLU A 112 13.63 5.61 1.38
CA GLU A 112 13.22 6.99 1.09
C GLU A 112 11.78 7.06 0.58
N GLY A 113 11.39 6.14 -0.30
CA GLY A 113 10.00 5.98 -0.76
C GLY A 113 9.03 5.66 0.37
N GLY A 114 9.39 4.71 1.24
CA GLY A 114 8.59 4.37 2.42
C GLY A 114 8.41 5.56 3.39
N ARG A 115 9.49 6.31 3.65
CA ARG A 115 9.42 7.54 4.48
C ARG A 115 8.51 8.60 3.88
N LEU A 116 8.63 8.86 2.57
CA LEU A 116 7.80 9.83 1.89
C LEU A 116 6.31 9.44 1.92
N GLU A 117 6.02 8.16 1.76
CA GLU A 117 4.66 7.64 1.83
C GLU A 117 4.07 7.76 3.25
N GLU A 118 4.84 7.39 4.27
CA GLU A 118 4.47 7.58 5.68
C GLU A 118 4.20 9.05 6.02
N GLU A 119 5.02 9.98 5.51
CA GLU A 119 4.83 11.42 5.69
C GLU A 119 3.54 11.92 5.00
N ARG A 120 3.27 11.46 3.77
CA ARG A 120 2.05 11.79 3.03
C ARG A 120 0.81 11.27 3.74
N GLU A 121 0.85 10.04 4.24
CA GLU A 121 -0.23 9.48 5.03
C GLU A 121 -0.45 10.24 6.34
N ALA A 122 0.62 10.55 7.07
CA ALA A 122 0.55 11.32 8.30
C ALA A 122 0.00 12.74 8.07
N PHE A 123 0.36 13.36 6.95
CA PHE A 123 -0.23 14.63 6.53
C PHE A 123 -1.72 14.49 6.23
N ASN A 124 -2.11 13.50 5.43
CA ASN A 124 -3.52 13.23 5.10
C ASN A 124 -4.37 12.96 6.34
N ARG A 125 -3.86 12.18 7.31
CA ARG A 125 -4.53 11.95 8.61
C ARG A 125 -4.78 13.26 9.36
N ARG A 126 -3.76 14.12 9.46
CA ARG A 126 -3.89 15.43 10.12
C ARG A 126 -4.88 16.36 9.42
N VAL A 127 -4.88 16.37 8.09
CA VAL A 127 -5.84 17.14 7.28
C VAL A 127 -7.26 16.64 7.51
N GLN A 128 -7.48 15.32 7.47
CA GLN A 128 -8.79 14.73 7.72
C GLN A 128 -9.29 14.99 9.14
N GLU A 129 -8.44 14.88 10.16
CA GLU A 129 -8.79 15.21 11.54
C GLU A 129 -9.17 16.68 11.71
N SER A 130 -8.44 17.58 11.03
CA SER A 130 -8.73 19.01 11.02
C SER A 130 -10.05 19.31 10.32
N LEU A 131 -10.33 18.64 9.21
CA LEU A 131 -11.60 18.76 8.48
C LEU A 131 -12.77 18.26 9.34
N LYS A 132 -12.64 17.07 9.96
CA LYS A 132 -13.66 16.51 10.86
C LYS A 132 -13.96 17.44 12.03
N ARG A 133 -12.94 17.95 12.73
CA ARG A 133 -13.12 18.94 13.79
C ARG A 133 -13.78 20.23 13.28
N GLY A 134 -13.43 20.66 12.07
CA GLY A 134 -14.03 21.82 11.42
C GLY A 134 -15.52 21.64 11.14
N GLU A 135 -15.89 20.50 10.56
CA GLU A 135 -17.28 20.14 10.27
C GLU A 135 -18.11 19.95 11.53
N GLU A 136 -17.56 19.32 12.57
CA GLU A 136 -18.24 19.17 13.85
C GLU A 136 -18.54 20.53 14.49
N ARG A 137 -17.57 21.45 14.47
CA ARG A 137 -17.75 22.83 14.95
C ARG A 137 -18.76 23.61 14.12
N LYS A 138 -18.79 23.41 12.79
CA LYS A 138 -19.81 24.02 11.93
C LYS A 138 -21.19 23.49 12.28
N LYS A 139 -21.36 22.16 12.36
CA LYS A 139 -22.62 21.51 12.72
C LYS A 139 -23.12 21.90 14.11
N THR A 140 -22.23 22.04 15.11
CA THR A 140 -22.64 22.51 16.44
C THR A 140 -23.03 23.98 16.44
N LYS A 141 -22.32 24.85 15.72
CA LYS A 141 -22.67 26.26 15.55
C LYS A 141 -23.96 26.47 14.78
N GLU A 142 -24.16 25.72 13.71
CA GLU A 142 -25.41 25.70 12.93
C GLU A 142 -26.57 25.25 13.80
N MET A 143 -26.37 24.19 14.61
CA MET A 143 -27.39 23.72 15.54
C MET A 143 -27.67 24.75 16.64
N SER A 144 -26.65 25.39 17.22
CA SER A 144 -26.86 26.43 18.24
C SER A 144 -27.56 27.66 17.66
N ALA A 145 -27.24 28.04 16.41
CA ALA A 145 -27.94 29.10 15.69
C ALA A 145 -29.40 28.72 15.39
N ALA A 146 -29.66 27.48 14.95
CA ALA A 146 -31.02 26.97 14.75
C ALA A 146 -31.82 26.96 16.06
N TRP A 147 -31.20 26.55 17.16
CA TRP A 147 -31.79 26.58 18.50
C TRP A 147 -32.12 28.01 18.96
N ALA A 148 -31.21 28.96 18.75
CA ALA A 148 -31.45 30.37 19.07
C ALA A 148 -32.59 30.97 18.23
N ARG A 149 -32.68 30.62 16.94
CA ARG A 149 -33.80 31.03 16.07
C ARG A 149 -35.12 30.46 16.55
N TYR A 150 -35.15 29.18 16.93
CA TYR A 150 -36.34 28.52 17.50
C TYR A 150 -36.82 29.25 18.77
N LEU A 151 -35.92 29.55 19.71
CA LEU A 151 -36.27 30.29 20.92
C LEU A 151 -36.77 31.72 20.62
N ALA A 152 -36.10 32.44 19.71
CA ALA A 152 -36.51 33.78 19.33
C ALA A 152 -37.89 33.82 18.66
N GLN A 153 -38.19 32.85 17.80
CA GLN A 153 -39.52 32.69 17.19
C GLN A 153 -40.58 32.36 18.24
N TRP A 154 -40.27 31.49 19.21
CA TRP A 154 -41.15 31.21 20.35
C TRP A 154 -41.40 32.45 21.22
N GLU A 155 -40.38 33.27 21.50
CA GLU A 155 -40.57 34.52 22.23
C GLU A 155 -41.43 35.52 21.46
N HIS A 156 -41.22 35.63 20.16
CA HIS A 156 -42.01 36.48 19.28
C HIS A 156 -43.48 36.04 19.27
N LEU A 157 -43.73 34.73 19.16
CA LEU A 157 -45.06 34.13 19.31
C LEU A 157 -45.70 34.40 20.67
N MET A 158 -44.93 34.32 21.76
CA MET A 158 -45.45 34.55 23.11
C MET A 158 -45.77 36.03 23.38
N LYS A 159 -45.06 36.95 22.72
CA LYS A 159 -45.31 38.40 22.79
C LYS A 159 -46.52 38.82 21.94
N ASN A 160 -46.73 38.17 20.79
CA ASN A 160 -47.83 38.49 19.88
C ASN A 160 -49.11 37.73 20.29
N LYS A 161 -49.98 38.37 21.07
CA LYS A 161 -51.26 37.78 21.53
C LYS A 161 -52.39 37.79 20.48
N ASN A 162 -52.17 38.40 19.30
CA ASN A 162 -53.19 38.60 18.27
C ASN A 162 -53.05 37.64 17.07
N LEU A 163 -52.53 36.42 17.27
CA LEU A 163 -52.38 35.43 16.21
C LEU A 163 -53.71 34.88 15.67
N SER A 164 -54.81 35.09 16.39
CA SER A 164 -56.14 34.59 16.03
C SER A 164 -56.72 35.17 14.74
N GLN A 165 -56.08 36.19 14.16
CA GLN A 165 -56.52 36.88 12.93
C GLN A 165 -55.70 36.53 11.69
N GLU A 166 -54.66 35.70 11.81
CA GLU A 166 -53.79 35.35 10.67
C GLU A 166 -54.29 34.12 9.90
N THR A 167 -54.10 34.14 8.58
CA THR A 167 -54.48 33.06 7.67
C THR A 167 -53.67 31.78 7.92
N ALA A 168 -54.29 30.60 7.70
CA ALA A 168 -53.69 29.28 7.93
C ALA A 168 -52.28 29.09 7.31
N ALA A 169 -52.02 29.68 6.14
CA ALA A 169 -50.70 29.63 5.49
C ALA A 169 -49.63 30.43 6.26
N THR A 170 -49.98 31.58 6.82
CA THR A 170 -49.09 32.38 7.68
C THR A 170 -48.81 31.65 8.99
N VAL A 171 -49.82 30.97 9.54
CA VAL A 171 -49.70 30.18 10.78
C VAL A 171 -48.67 29.05 10.64
N THR A 172 -48.65 28.33 9.51
CA THR A 172 -47.65 27.26 9.29
C THR A 172 -46.20 27.75 9.23
N GLY A 173 -45.98 28.96 8.72
CA GLY A 173 -44.67 29.63 8.68
C GLY A 173 -44.31 30.33 9.99
N LEU A 174 -45.29 30.58 10.86
CA LEU A 174 -45.09 31.26 12.13
C LEU A 174 -44.86 30.29 13.29
N ILE A 175 -45.27 29.02 13.15
CA ILE A 175 -44.95 27.96 14.11
C ILE A 175 -43.45 27.60 14.03
N PRO A 176 -42.69 27.76 15.12
CA PRO A 176 -41.29 27.34 15.19
C PRO A 176 -41.21 25.82 15.31
N TRP A 177 -40.95 25.14 14.19
CA TRP A 177 -40.76 23.70 14.16
C TRP A 177 -39.41 23.32 14.80
N PRO A 178 -39.36 22.29 15.68
CA PRO A 178 -38.13 21.88 16.37
C PRO A 178 -37.23 21.03 15.46
N VAL A 179 -36.83 21.60 14.33
CA VAL A 179 -35.96 20.98 13.32
C VAL A 179 -34.94 21.99 12.83
N ALA A 180 -33.77 21.53 12.34
CA ALA A 180 -32.69 22.41 11.91
C ALA A 180 -33.10 23.39 10.78
N SER A 181 -34.08 22.99 9.96
CA SER A 181 -34.64 23.77 8.85
C SER A 181 -35.73 24.77 9.29
N GLY A 182 -36.36 24.55 10.44
CA GLY A 182 -37.49 25.36 10.94
C GLY A 182 -38.76 25.28 10.09
N LYS A 183 -38.93 24.24 9.27
CA LYS A 183 -40.06 24.08 8.33
C LYS A 183 -40.85 22.80 8.62
N LEU A 184 -42.15 22.84 8.34
CA LEU A 184 -43.06 21.70 8.47
C LEU A 184 -42.67 20.48 7.61
N ARG A 185 -42.04 20.70 6.46
CA ARG A 185 -41.67 19.63 5.51
C ARG A 185 -40.56 18.70 6.01
N ASP A 186 -39.73 19.20 6.92
CA ASP A 186 -38.57 18.46 7.45
C ASP A 186 -38.89 17.90 8.85
N VAL A 187 -40.16 17.90 9.25
CA VAL A 187 -40.61 17.38 10.56
C VAL A 187 -40.62 15.86 10.53
N SER A 188 -39.47 15.26 10.83
CA SER A 188 -39.34 13.81 11.06
C SER A 188 -39.03 13.52 12.53
N LYS A 189 -39.44 12.34 13.01
CA LYS A 189 -39.16 11.90 14.39
C LYS A 189 -37.67 12.02 14.73
N ASP A 190 -36.83 11.53 13.83
CA ASP A 190 -35.38 11.47 14.05
C ASP A 190 -34.74 12.86 14.06
N GLU A 191 -35.22 13.79 13.23
CA GLU A 191 -34.73 15.18 13.22
C GLU A 191 -35.10 15.94 14.48
N ILE A 192 -36.32 15.75 14.99
CA ILE A 192 -36.78 16.36 16.24
C ILE A 192 -35.95 15.83 17.42
N GLU A 193 -35.75 14.51 17.48
CA GLU A 193 -34.90 13.92 18.51
C GLU A 193 -33.46 14.42 18.41
N TYR A 194 -32.91 14.51 17.19
CA TYR A 194 -31.56 15.01 16.95
C TYR A 194 -31.43 16.50 17.33
N PHE A 195 -32.42 17.32 17.03
CA PHE A 195 -32.50 18.73 17.37
C PHE A 195 -32.50 18.93 18.90
N PHE A 196 -33.34 18.18 19.62
CA PHE A 196 -33.36 18.24 21.07
C PHE A 196 -32.10 17.68 21.72
N LYS A 197 -31.58 16.52 21.26
CA LYS A 197 -30.36 15.89 21.79
C LYS A 197 -29.11 16.76 21.61
N ARG A 198 -29.05 17.57 20.55
CA ARG A 198 -27.88 18.41 20.21
C ARG A 198 -28.09 19.89 20.56
N GLY A 199 -29.31 20.29 20.94
CA GLY A 199 -29.66 21.63 21.39
C GLY A 199 -28.94 22.02 22.69
N SER A 200 -28.60 23.30 22.82
CA SER A 200 -27.80 23.81 23.95
C SER A 200 -28.46 23.60 25.31
N GLY A 201 -29.79 23.55 25.38
CA GLY A 201 -30.52 23.38 26.64
C GLY A 201 -30.50 21.95 27.18
N TRP A 202 -30.28 20.94 26.32
CA TRP A 202 -30.37 19.53 26.70
C TRP A 202 -29.35 19.11 27.76
N LYS A 203 -28.19 19.77 27.82
CA LYS A 203 -27.12 19.44 28.76
C LYS A 203 -27.31 20.03 30.16
N ASP A 204 -27.90 21.21 30.28
CA ASP A 204 -28.01 21.93 31.57
C ASP A 204 -29.35 21.68 32.31
N GLY A 205 -30.36 21.10 31.66
CA GLY A 205 -31.68 20.96 32.28
C GLY A 205 -32.72 20.21 31.45
N ARG A 206 -32.36 19.03 30.92
CA ARG A 206 -33.21 18.21 30.03
C ARG A 206 -34.64 18.02 30.53
N THR A 207 -34.82 17.75 31.83
CA THR A 207 -36.15 17.51 32.43
C THR A 207 -36.97 18.79 32.66
N ALA A 208 -36.34 19.93 32.93
CA ALA A 208 -37.08 21.19 33.04
C ALA A 208 -37.54 21.67 31.66
N LEU A 209 -36.69 21.52 30.64
CA LEU A 209 -36.98 21.91 29.27
C LEU A 209 -38.07 21.05 28.64
N LEU A 210 -37.95 19.72 28.72
CA LEU A 210 -38.96 18.83 28.16
C LEU A 210 -40.33 19.02 28.83
N LYS A 211 -40.36 19.32 30.15
CA LYS A 211 -41.61 19.66 30.84
C LYS A 211 -42.22 20.96 30.32
N ALA A 212 -41.40 22.00 30.12
CA ALA A 212 -41.86 23.27 29.57
C ALA A 212 -42.35 23.12 28.12
N GLU A 213 -41.65 22.33 27.32
CA GLU A 213 -41.99 22.08 25.92
C GLU A 213 -43.22 21.19 25.76
N ARG A 214 -43.41 20.18 26.62
CA ARG A 214 -44.64 19.37 26.67
C ARG A 214 -45.89 20.22 26.88
N VAL A 215 -45.82 21.18 27.81
CA VAL A 215 -46.94 22.11 28.06
C VAL A 215 -47.14 23.08 26.89
N ARG A 216 -46.06 23.51 26.23
CA ARG A 216 -46.11 24.40 25.05
C ARG A 216 -46.70 23.71 23.82
N TRP A 217 -46.33 22.45 23.57
CA TRP A 217 -46.75 21.66 22.41
C TRP A 217 -48.03 20.84 22.62
N HIS A 218 -48.69 20.98 23.77
CA HIS A 218 -49.94 20.28 24.03
C HIS A 218 -50.99 20.71 22.98
N PRO A 219 -51.70 19.77 22.31
CA PRO A 219 -52.66 20.09 21.26
C PRO A 219 -53.70 21.13 21.68
N ASP A 220 -54.20 21.05 22.92
CA ASP A 220 -55.12 22.03 23.51
C ASP A 220 -54.51 23.44 23.64
N LYS A 221 -53.23 23.56 24.02
CA LYS A 221 -52.56 24.86 24.15
C LYS A 221 -52.24 25.45 22.79
N MET A 222 -51.85 24.63 21.82
CA MET A 222 -51.65 25.07 20.44
C MET A 222 -52.98 25.50 19.82
N GLN A 223 -54.06 24.74 20.03
CA GLN A 223 -55.40 25.09 19.57
C GLN A 223 -55.94 26.37 20.22
N GLN A 224 -55.71 26.56 21.52
CA GLN A 224 -56.08 27.80 22.24
C GLN A 224 -55.31 29.03 21.71
N ARG A 225 -54.08 28.85 21.21
CA ARG A 225 -53.19 29.93 20.75
C ARG A 225 -53.45 30.35 19.30
N PHE A 226 -53.68 29.37 18.41
CA PHE A 226 -53.86 29.61 16.98
C PHE A 226 -55.33 29.60 16.54
N GLY A 227 -56.28 29.31 17.44
CA GLY A 227 -57.72 29.38 17.18
C GLY A 227 -58.21 28.31 16.19
N GLN A 228 -59.36 28.57 15.54
CA GLN A 228 -59.98 27.66 14.56
C GLN A 228 -59.30 27.64 13.17
N HIS A 229 -58.21 28.39 12.96
CA HIS A 229 -57.58 28.56 11.65
C HIS A 229 -56.39 27.62 11.38
N ILE A 230 -56.22 26.57 12.19
CA ILE A 230 -55.15 25.58 11.98
C ILE A 230 -55.64 24.55 10.97
N ASP A 231 -54.87 24.36 9.90
CA ASP A 231 -55.12 23.27 8.96
C ASP A 231 -54.98 21.90 9.66
N THR A 232 -55.83 20.96 9.25
CA THR A 232 -55.87 19.60 9.83
C THR A 232 -54.53 18.88 9.71
N ASP A 233 -53.77 19.15 8.64
CA ASP A 233 -52.43 18.58 8.42
C ASP A 233 -51.38 19.17 9.38
N THR A 234 -51.51 20.46 9.68
CA THR A 234 -50.66 21.14 10.66
C THR A 234 -50.92 20.62 12.08
N MET A 235 -52.19 20.37 12.43
CA MET A 235 -52.55 19.75 13.72
C MET A 235 -52.01 18.33 13.88
N LYS A 236 -52.02 17.53 12.80
CA LYS A 236 -51.40 16.19 12.81
C LYS A 236 -49.90 16.29 13.08
N SER A 237 -49.23 17.24 12.44
CA SER A 237 -47.79 17.48 12.61
C SER A 237 -47.44 17.99 14.01
N VAL A 238 -48.23 18.90 14.58
CA VAL A 238 -48.12 19.34 15.99
C VAL A 238 -48.29 18.16 16.95
N THR A 239 -49.27 17.29 16.68
CA THR A 239 -49.50 16.08 17.49
C THR A 239 -48.34 15.10 17.37
N ALA A 240 -47.77 14.93 16.17
CA ALA A 240 -46.58 14.11 15.97
C ALA A 240 -45.38 14.65 16.76
N VAL A 241 -45.14 15.96 16.73
CA VAL A 241 -44.09 16.61 17.55
C VAL A 241 -44.35 16.37 19.04
N PHE A 242 -45.59 16.53 19.51
CA PHE A 242 -45.96 16.26 20.90
C PHE A 242 -45.67 14.80 21.30
N GLN A 243 -46.05 13.82 20.47
CA GLN A 243 -45.79 12.40 20.73
C GLN A 243 -44.30 12.08 20.80
N VAL A 244 -43.47 12.73 19.99
CA VAL A 244 -42.01 12.58 20.05
C VAL A 244 -41.45 13.18 21.35
N ILE A 245 -41.92 14.36 21.75
CA ILE A 245 -41.53 14.99 23.02
C ILE A 245 -41.96 14.14 24.23
N ASP A 246 -43.18 13.58 24.21
CA ASP A 246 -43.71 12.73 25.29
C ASP A 246 -42.92 11.41 25.40
N ARG A 247 -42.55 10.80 24.27
CA ARG A 247 -41.63 9.63 24.27
C ARG A 247 -40.25 9.98 24.83
N LEU A 248 -39.66 11.09 24.40
CA LEU A 248 -38.38 11.56 24.93
C LEU A 248 -38.47 11.85 26.43
N TRP A 249 -39.60 12.33 26.93
CA TRP A 249 -39.86 12.53 28.34
C TRP A 249 -39.89 11.21 29.13
N ASP A 250 -40.60 10.21 28.61
CA ASP A 250 -40.71 8.90 29.25
C ASP A 250 -39.36 8.16 29.27
N GLU A 251 -38.59 8.22 28.17
CA GLU A 251 -37.23 7.66 28.11
C GLU A 251 -36.30 8.26 29.17
N ASN A 252 -36.43 9.55 29.49
CA ASN A 252 -35.66 10.18 30.56
C ASN A 252 -36.06 9.70 31.95
N ARG A 253 -37.36 9.49 32.18
CA ARG A 253 -37.87 9.02 33.46
C ARG A 253 -37.49 7.56 33.73
N CYS A 254 -37.23 6.77 32.70
CA CYS A 254 -36.74 5.40 32.82
C CYS A 254 -35.21 5.31 33.00
N GLN A 255 -34.45 6.35 32.67
CA GLN A 255 -32.98 6.39 32.82
C GLN A 255 -32.51 6.94 34.18
N THR A 256 -33.42 7.44 35.01
CA THR A 256 -33.13 7.93 36.37
C THR A 256 -33.64 6.91 37.38
#